data_AF-A0A7C1H4F8-F1
#
_entry.id   AF-A0A7C1H4F8-F1
#
_cell.length_a   1.000
_cell.length_b   1.000
_cell.length_c   1.000
_cell.angle_alpha   90.00
_cell.angle_beta   90.00
_cell.angle_gamma   90.00
#
_symmetry.space_group_name_H-M   'P 1'
#
loop_
_entity.id
_entity.type
_entity.pdbx_description
1 polymer ?
#
loop_
_entity_poly.entity_id
_entity_poly.type
_entity_poly.pdbx_seq_one_letter_code
_entity_poly.pdbx_strand_id
1 'polypeptide(L)'
;MLPQLLAIPPTCPAPIKKKIGVGLNLMSDNTWPLSNTHFFGSYAYRLMITEDITLSLGIKGGFTYYHASVTNLDVVNPDAPAFAQNEKRFNTNIGVGAYIYSYQFYAGLSLPRMLQTSFNRKFDKTLKSPLYIIEGYNYEINSDWVLMPSVLAGAIIGLPMTCDITVQVLYKGQFYFGAHYRIGDAFGIFFVMKLKHDISVGYAFYFLLNKLSRINTGTH
;
A
#
# COMPACT_ATOMS: atom_id res chain seq x y z
N MET A 1 6.28 -7.83 6.72
CA MET A 1 6.16 -6.36 6.78
C MET A 1 4.92 -5.98 5.95
N LEU A 2 4.07 -5.03 6.37
CA LEU A 2 3.01 -4.53 5.47
C LEU A 2 3.60 -3.33 4.73
N PRO A 3 3.95 -3.45 3.45
CA PRO A 3 4.32 -2.31 2.66
C PRO A 3 3.04 -1.53 2.40
N GLN A 4 2.79 -0.54 3.25
CA GLN A 4 1.78 0.44 2.93
C GLN A 4 2.31 1.28 1.78
N LEU A 5 1.58 1.19 0.69
CA LEU A 5 1.67 2.05 -0.46
C LEU A 5 1.60 3.49 0.08
N LEU A 6 2.74 4.15 0.26
CA LEU A 6 2.78 5.60 0.40
C LEU A 6 2.39 6.12 -0.99
N ALA A 7 1.08 6.16 -1.24
CA ALA A 7 0.53 6.81 -2.40
C ALA A 7 0.80 8.30 -2.19
N ILE A 8 2.00 8.75 -2.61
CA ILE A 8 2.26 10.17 -2.78
C ILE A 8 1.20 10.60 -3.80
N PRO A 9 0.20 11.39 -3.39
CA PRO A 9 -0.84 11.81 -4.31
C PRO A 9 -0.15 12.52 -5.48
N PRO A 10 -0.60 12.30 -6.72
CA PRO A 10 0.00 12.94 -7.87
C PRO A 10 0.00 14.45 -7.63
N THR A 11 1.18 15.02 -7.49
CA THR A 11 1.30 16.44 -7.29
C THR A 11 0.96 17.20 -8.54
N CYS A 12 0.10 18.20 -8.36
CA CYS A 12 -0.03 19.47 -9.09
C CYS A 12 0.04 19.39 -10.63
N PRO A 13 -0.92 19.98 -11.36
CA PRO A 13 -1.35 19.51 -12.66
C PRO A 13 -0.30 19.80 -13.73
N ALA A 14 0.43 18.77 -14.16
CA ALA A 14 0.90 18.75 -15.53
C ALA A 14 -0.34 18.69 -16.43
N PRO A 15 -0.44 19.50 -17.51
CA PRO A 15 -1.60 19.51 -18.39
C PRO A 15 -1.91 18.09 -18.84
N ILE A 16 -3.07 17.57 -18.42
CA ILE A 16 -3.46 16.16 -18.55
C ILE A 16 -3.84 15.89 -20.02
N LYS A 17 -2.84 15.89 -20.91
CA LYS A 17 -3.01 15.52 -22.32
C LYS A 17 -3.06 14.00 -22.51
N LYS A 18 -2.63 13.22 -21.51
CA LYS A 18 -2.60 11.75 -21.59
C LYS A 18 -3.76 11.14 -20.80
N LYS A 19 -4.75 10.64 -21.54
CA LYS A 19 -5.90 9.86 -21.02
C LYS A 19 -5.48 8.52 -20.40
N ILE A 20 -4.22 8.13 -20.51
CA ILE A 20 -3.69 6.84 -20.09
C ILE A 20 -2.52 7.06 -19.13
N GLY A 21 -2.49 6.27 -18.05
CA GLY A 21 -1.36 6.09 -17.16
C GLY A 21 -0.92 4.63 -17.14
N VAL A 22 0.39 4.40 -17.13
CA VAL A 22 0.98 3.07 -16.98
C VAL A 22 1.97 3.12 -15.84
N GLY A 23 2.00 2.08 -15.01
CA GLY A 23 2.90 1.98 -13.87
C GLY A 23 3.46 0.57 -13.74
N LEU A 24 4.67 0.49 -13.21
CA LEU A 24 5.33 -0.77 -12.85
C LEU A 24 5.81 -0.65 -11.41
N ASN A 25 5.56 -1.69 -10.62
CA ASN A 25 5.90 -1.74 -9.21
C ASN A 25 6.66 -3.04 -8.92
N LEU A 26 7.89 -2.87 -8.44
CA LEU A 26 8.76 -3.94 -7.97
C LEU A 26 9.00 -3.70 -6.49
N MET A 27 8.81 -4.73 -5.69
CA MET A 27 8.98 -4.62 -4.24
C MET A 27 9.49 -5.93 -3.68
N SER A 28 10.46 -5.87 -2.77
CA SER A 28 10.95 -7.02 -2.05
C SER A 28 10.81 -6.76 -0.56
N ASP A 29 10.07 -7.64 0.13
CA ASP A 29 10.01 -7.68 1.60
C ASP A 29 10.80 -8.90 2.06
N ASN A 30 11.83 -8.67 2.87
CA ASN A 30 12.67 -9.71 3.42
C ASN A 30 12.57 -9.63 4.94
N THR A 31 11.87 -10.60 5.54
CA THR A 31 11.80 -10.80 6.99
C THR A 31 12.26 -12.21 7.27
N TRP A 32 13.55 -12.41 7.56
CA TRP A 32 14.14 -13.75 7.75
C TRP A 32 13.28 -14.63 8.67
N PRO A 33 12.93 -15.87 8.28
CA PRO A 33 13.37 -16.66 7.11
C PRO A 33 12.52 -16.50 5.83
N LEU A 34 11.62 -15.51 5.80
CA LEU A 34 10.65 -15.27 4.74
C LEU A 34 11.14 -14.17 3.78
N SER A 35 10.99 -14.39 2.48
CA SER A 35 11.11 -13.33 1.48
C SER A 35 9.94 -13.34 0.50
N ASN A 36 9.50 -12.14 0.16
CA ASN A 36 8.41 -11.89 -0.77
C ASN A 36 8.86 -10.90 -1.83
N THR A 37 8.87 -11.33 -3.08
CA THR A 37 9.10 -10.45 -4.23
C THR A 37 7.80 -10.23 -4.97
N HIS A 38 7.46 -8.98 -5.19
CA HIS A 38 6.24 -8.54 -5.85
C HIS A 38 6.57 -7.89 -7.18
N PHE A 39 5.90 -8.33 -8.23
CA PHE A 39 5.97 -7.73 -9.56
C PHE A 39 4.55 -7.36 -10.00
N PHE A 40 4.30 -6.07 -10.24
CA PHE A 40 2.98 -5.60 -10.65
C PHE A 40 3.08 -4.58 -11.79
N GLY A 41 2.27 -4.79 -12.82
CA GLY A 41 1.93 -3.78 -13.82
C GLY A 41 0.58 -3.14 -13.48
N SER A 42 0.43 -1.85 -13.79
CA SER A 42 -0.80 -1.10 -13.61
C SER A 42 -1.13 -0.30 -14.86
N TYR A 43 -2.40 -0.25 -15.21
CA TYR A 43 -2.94 0.56 -16.30
C TYR A 43 -4.10 1.38 -15.76
N ALA A 44 -4.14 2.67 -16.06
CA ALA A 44 -5.17 3.58 -15.63
C ALA A 44 -5.70 4.40 -16.80
N TYR A 45 -7.02 4.53 -16.88
CA TYR A 45 -7.72 5.37 -17.84
C TYR A 45 -8.35 6.57 -17.12
N ARG A 46 -8.02 7.78 -17.57
CA ARG A 46 -8.48 9.04 -17.00
C ARG A 46 -9.63 9.62 -17.82
N LEU A 47 -10.75 9.81 -17.15
CA LEU A 47 -11.97 10.44 -17.62
C LEU A 47 -12.07 11.82 -16.96
N MET A 48 -11.95 12.87 -17.76
CA MET A 48 -12.22 14.23 -17.30
C MET A 48 -13.73 14.40 -17.19
N ILE A 49 -14.24 14.55 -15.97
CA ILE A 49 -15.69 14.72 -15.69
C ILE A 49 -16.05 16.19 -15.84
N THR A 50 -15.20 17.06 -15.29
CA THR A 50 -15.25 18.52 -15.45
C THR A 50 -13.82 19.03 -15.69
N GLU A 51 -13.64 20.33 -15.96
CA GLU A 51 -12.31 20.93 -16.13
C GLU A 51 -11.39 20.68 -14.91
N ASP A 52 -11.96 20.60 -13.72
CA ASP A 52 -11.22 20.46 -12.45
C ASP A 52 -11.28 19.05 -11.83
N ILE A 53 -12.17 18.17 -12.32
CA ILE A 53 -12.42 16.85 -11.73
C ILE A 53 -12.10 15.75 -12.73
N THR A 54 -11.21 14.84 -12.32
CA THR A 54 -10.84 13.66 -13.09
C THR A 54 -11.19 12.38 -12.35
N LEU A 55 -11.88 11.47 -13.03
CA LEU A 55 -12.08 10.08 -12.61
C LEU A 55 -11.04 9.19 -13.29
N SER A 56 -10.28 8.43 -12.51
CA SER A 56 -9.30 7.46 -12.99
C SER A 56 -9.77 6.05 -12.67
N LEU A 57 -9.93 5.22 -13.69
CA LEU A 57 -10.26 3.80 -13.57
C LEU A 57 -8.99 2.99 -13.83
N GLY A 58 -8.59 2.20 -12.84
CA GLY A 58 -7.33 1.46 -12.84
C GLY A 58 -7.53 -0.05 -12.77
N ILE A 59 -6.68 -0.77 -13.48
CA ILE A 59 -6.48 -2.21 -13.32
C ILE A 59 -5.01 -2.45 -12.96
N LYS A 60 -4.77 -3.41 -12.08
CA LYS A 60 -3.45 -3.85 -11.64
C LYS A 60 -3.36 -5.35 -11.81
N GLY A 61 -2.27 -5.84 -12.39
CA GLY A 61 -2.03 -7.26 -12.60
C GLY A 61 -0.59 -7.60 -12.29
N GLY A 62 -0.35 -8.77 -11.72
CA GLY A 62 1.00 -9.17 -11.39
C GLY A 62 1.09 -10.47 -10.63
N PHE A 63 2.26 -10.70 -10.05
CA PHE A 63 2.54 -11.90 -9.28
C PHE A 63 3.38 -11.58 -8.05
N THR A 64 3.26 -12.44 -7.05
CA THR A 64 4.08 -12.45 -5.85
C THR A 64 4.79 -13.78 -5.77
N TYR A 65 6.11 -13.74 -5.76
CA TYR A 65 6.96 -14.87 -5.47
C TYR A 65 7.25 -14.90 -3.97
N TYR A 66 6.79 -15.95 -3.32
CA TYR A 66 6.99 -16.21 -1.89
C TYR A 66 8.04 -17.30 -1.74
N HIS A 67 8.99 -17.06 -0.84
CA HIS A 67 10.03 -18.00 -0.49
C HIS A 67 10.18 -18.08 1.03
N ALA A 68 10.10 -19.28 1.59
CA ALA A 68 10.35 -19.55 2.99
C ALA A 68 11.54 -20.51 3.13
N SER A 69 12.63 -20.01 3.71
CA SER A 69 13.85 -20.78 3.95
C SER A 69 13.79 -21.47 5.32
N VAL A 70 12.96 -22.50 5.44
CA VAL A 70 12.63 -23.14 6.73
C VAL A 70 13.59 -24.27 7.13
N THR A 71 14.42 -24.78 6.21
CA THR A 71 15.35 -25.88 6.48
C THR A 71 16.55 -25.49 7.35
N ASN A 72 16.83 -24.19 7.50
CA ASN A 72 17.98 -23.67 8.24
C ASN A 72 17.55 -23.02 9.57
N LEU A 73 16.35 -23.34 10.06
CA LEU A 73 15.84 -22.85 11.34
C LEU A 73 16.28 -23.78 12.47
N ASP A 74 16.80 -23.21 13.57
CA ASP A 74 16.92 -23.93 14.83
C ASP A 74 15.53 -24.19 15.40
N VAL A 75 14.98 -25.36 15.10
CA VAL A 75 13.65 -25.80 15.54
C VAL A 75 13.76 -26.86 16.63
N VAL A 76 12.84 -26.80 17.61
CA VAL A 76 12.78 -27.76 18.73
C VAL A 76 12.57 -29.21 18.24
N ASN A 77 11.94 -29.39 17.08
CA ASN A 77 11.79 -30.68 16.42
C ASN A 77 12.12 -30.56 14.92
N PRO A 78 13.35 -30.91 14.50
CA PRO A 78 13.79 -30.83 13.11
C PRO A 78 13.09 -31.84 12.18
N ASP A 79 12.48 -32.89 12.72
CA ASP A 79 11.76 -33.91 11.93
C ASP A 79 10.29 -33.56 11.68
N ALA A 80 9.81 -32.41 12.16
CA ALA A 80 8.44 -31.99 11.92
C ALA A 80 8.24 -31.70 10.42
N PRO A 81 7.23 -32.31 9.75
CA PRO A 81 7.04 -32.21 8.30
C PRO A 81 6.92 -30.78 7.75
N ALA A 82 6.52 -29.82 8.60
CA ALA A 82 6.41 -28.40 8.25
C ALA A 82 7.75 -27.69 8.02
N PHE A 83 8.88 -28.25 8.49
CA PHE A 83 10.22 -27.68 8.34
C PHE A 83 11.14 -28.54 7.45
N ALA A 84 10.61 -29.62 6.87
CA ALA A 84 11.37 -30.59 6.07
C ALA A 84 11.85 -30.06 4.71
N GLN A 85 11.20 -29.02 4.15
CA GLN A 85 11.57 -28.45 2.85
C GLN A 85 11.25 -26.96 2.76
N ASN A 86 12.09 -26.23 2.03
CA ASN A 86 11.83 -24.83 1.71
C ASN A 86 10.57 -24.70 0.86
N GLU A 87 9.71 -23.75 1.22
CA GLU A 87 8.49 -23.50 0.45
C GLU A 87 8.72 -22.39 -0.58
N LYS A 88 8.35 -22.67 -1.82
CA LYS A 88 8.30 -21.70 -2.92
C LYS A 88 6.87 -21.62 -3.44
N ARG A 89 6.30 -20.42 -3.51
CA ARG A 89 4.93 -20.22 -4.03
C ARG A 89 4.89 -19.06 -5.00
N PHE A 90 4.13 -19.24 -6.06
CA PHE A 90 3.89 -18.20 -7.06
C PHE A 90 2.41 -17.86 -7.08
N ASN A 91 2.07 -16.67 -6.62
CA ASN A 91 0.69 -16.22 -6.50
C ASN A 91 0.43 -15.13 -7.52
N THR A 92 -0.47 -15.38 -8.47
CA THR A 92 -0.97 -14.33 -9.37
C THR A 92 -2.02 -13.49 -8.67
N ASN A 93 -2.06 -12.21 -9.02
CA ASN A 93 -3.01 -11.28 -8.42
C ASN A 93 -3.46 -10.23 -9.43
N ILE A 94 -4.76 -9.98 -9.45
CA ILE A 94 -5.42 -8.95 -10.25
C ILE A 94 -6.19 -8.05 -9.28
N GLY A 95 -6.08 -6.75 -9.45
CA GLY A 95 -6.85 -5.76 -8.70
C GLY A 95 -7.45 -4.70 -9.60
N VAL A 96 -8.49 -4.05 -9.11
CA VAL A 96 -9.16 -2.94 -9.79
C VAL A 96 -9.35 -1.79 -8.82
N GLY A 97 -9.46 -0.58 -9.34
CA GLY A 97 -9.77 0.59 -8.53
C GLY A 97 -10.35 1.72 -9.35
N ALA A 98 -11.08 2.58 -8.65
CA ALA A 98 -11.57 3.85 -9.15
C ALA A 98 -11.05 4.95 -8.23
N TYR A 99 -10.62 6.07 -8.80
CA TYR A 99 -10.03 7.17 -8.06
C TYR A 99 -10.50 8.49 -8.67
N ILE A 100 -11.28 9.27 -7.94
CA ILE A 100 -11.73 10.59 -8.36
C ILE A 100 -10.92 11.64 -7.62
N TYR A 101 -10.44 12.65 -8.33
CA TYR A 101 -9.60 13.68 -7.75
C TYR A 101 -9.79 15.03 -8.44
N SER A 102 -9.58 16.08 -7.65
CA SER A 102 -9.44 17.46 -8.08
C SER A 102 -8.15 18.04 -7.48
N TYR A 103 -7.95 19.34 -7.62
CA TYR A 103 -6.87 20.03 -6.92
C TYR A 103 -7.03 19.98 -5.39
N GLN A 104 -8.26 20.07 -4.89
CA GLN A 104 -8.56 20.20 -3.46
C GLN A 104 -8.89 18.89 -2.75
N PHE A 105 -9.37 17.87 -3.45
CA PHE A 105 -9.78 16.62 -2.79
C PHE A 105 -9.52 15.41 -3.66
N TYR A 106 -9.53 14.25 -3.03
CA TYR A 106 -9.52 12.98 -3.71
C TYR A 106 -10.27 11.92 -2.91
N ALA A 107 -10.87 10.98 -3.63
CA ALA A 107 -11.48 9.80 -3.06
C ALA A 107 -11.27 8.60 -3.98
N GLY A 108 -11.23 7.41 -3.41
CA GLY A 108 -11.01 6.20 -4.20
C GLY A 108 -11.56 4.95 -3.56
N LEU A 109 -11.83 3.98 -4.41
CA LEU A 109 -12.28 2.64 -4.05
C LEU A 109 -11.35 1.65 -4.74
N SER A 110 -10.87 0.63 -4.03
CA SER A 110 -10.04 -0.40 -4.64
C SER A 110 -10.28 -1.80 -4.09
N LEU A 111 -10.14 -2.77 -4.98
CA LEU A 111 -10.10 -4.20 -4.70
C LEU A 111 -8.72 -4.70 -5.16
N PRO A 112 -7.70 -4.69 -4.30
CA PRO A 112 -6.31 -4.98 -4.69
C PRO A 112 -6.07 -6.46 -5.02
N ARG A 113 -6.97 -7.35 -4.59
CA ARG A 113 -6.95 -8.78 -4.93
C ARG A 113 -8.34 -9.30 -5.25
N MET A 114 -8.65 -9.47 -6.53
CA MET A 114 -9.89 -10.10 -7.00
C MET A 114 -9.77 -11.62 -7.14
N LEU A 115 -8.57 -12.12 -7.44
CA LEU A 115 -8.35 -13.56 -7.56
C LEU A 115 -8.33 -14.20 -6.18
N GLN A 116 -9.36 -14.99 -5.89
CA GLN A 116 -9.40 -15.87 -4.74
C GLN A 116 -8.52 -17.08 -5.04
N THR A 117 -7.28 -17.08 -4.56
CA THR A 117 -6.44 -18.28 -4.66
C THR A 117 -7.00 -19.32 -3.69
N SER A 118 -7.60 -20.39 -4.22
CA SER A 118 -8.04 -21.54 -3.41
C SER A 118 -6.81 -22.21 -2.80
N PHE A 119 -6.70 -22.13 -1.47
CA PHE A 119 -5.68 -22.84 -0.72
C PHE A 119 -6.15 -24.27 -0.48
N ASN A 120 -5.69 -25.23 -1.29
CA ASN A 120 -5.80 -26.69 -1.07
C ASN A 120 -7.22 -27.23 -0.79
N ARG A 121 -7.61 -28.29 -1.51
CA ARG A 121 -8.92 -29.00 -1.45
C ARG A 121 -9.38 -29.55 -0.08
N LYS A 122 -8.78 -29.16 1.05
CA LYS A 122 -9.17 -29.57 2.40
C LYS A 122 -9.59 -28.43 3.34
N PHE A 123 -9.42 -27.17 2.94
CA PHE A 123 -9.93 -26.04 3.72
C PHE A 123 -10.62 -25.03 2.78
N ASP A 124 -11.95 -25.08 2.73
CA ASP A 124 -12.81 -24.06 2.11
C ASP A 124 -12.75 -22.74 2.90
N LYS A 125 -11.57 -22.11 2.94
CA LYS A 125 -11.43 -20.71 3.33
C LYS A 125 -11.10 -19.91 2.09
N THR A 126 -12.14 -19.63 1.32
CA THR A 126 -12.12 -18.56 0.33
C THR A 126 -11.67 -17.27 1.02
N LEU A 127 -10.41 -16.87 0.81
CA LEU A 127 -9.91 -15.59 1.28
C LEU A 127 -10.69 -14.50 0.56
N LYS A 128 -11.59 -13.83 1.28
CA LYS A 128 -12.41 -12.76 0.72
C LYS A 128 -11.52 -11.55 0.42
N SER A 129 -11.75 -10.98 -0.74
CA SER A 129 -11.06 -9.79 -1.23
C SER A 129 -11.30 -8.59 -0.31
N PRO A 130 -10.26 -7.93 0.22
CA PRO A 130 -10.44 -6.69 0.96
C PRO A 130 -10.92 -5.59 0.03
N LEU A 131 -11.90 -4.82 0.49
CA LEU A 131 -12.33 -3.55 -0.10
C LEU A 131 -11.63 -2.41 0.63
N TYR A 132 -11.02 -1.49 -0.12
CA TYR A 132 -10.42 -0.28 0.43
C TYR A 132 -11.12 0.96 -0.08
N ILE A 133 -11.37 1.90 0.83
CA ILE A 133 -11.86 3.25 0.53
C ILE A 133 -10.82 4.23 1.04
N ILE A 134 -10.44 5.20 0.22
CA ILE A 134 -9.56 6.30 0.61
C ILE A 134 -10.26 7.62 0.35
N GLU A 135 -10.05 8.58 1.22
CA GLU A 135 -10.48 9.96 1.06
C GLU A 135 -9.42 10.90 1.61
N GLY A 136 -9.25 12.07 0.99
CA GLY A 136 -8.38 13.10 1.51
C GLY A 136 -8.61 14.46 0.88
N TYR A 137 -8.05 15.48 1.53
CA TYR A 137 -8.20 16.88 1.16
C TYR A 137 -6.84 17.56 1.12
N ASN A 138 -6.64 18.50 0.20
CA ASN A 138 -5.45 19.34 0.09
C ASN A 138 -5.85 20.75 0.52
N TYR A 139 -5.52 21.10 1.75
CA TYR A 139 -5.78 22.41 2.33
C TYR A 139 -4.55 23.31 2.15
N GLU A 140 -4.60 24.23 1.19
CA GLU A 140 -3.60 25.27 1.02
C GLU A 140 -3.69 26.30 2.14
N ILE A 141 -2.68 26.32 3.01
CA ILE A 141 -2.52 27.34 4.03
C ILE A 141 -1.98 28.62 3.37
N ASN A 142 -0.99 28.46 2.48
CA ASN A 142 -0.39 29.51 1.67
C ASN A 142 0.41 28.90 0.50
N SER A 143 1.16 29.71 -0.26
CA SER A 143 1.96 29.27 -1.41
C SER A 143 3.02 28.20 -1.09
N ASP A 144 3.47 28.16 0.16
CA ASP A 144 4.55 27.29 0.61
C ASP A 144 4.05 26.08 1.39
N TRP A 145 2.81 26.10 1.90
CA TRP A 145 2.32 25.14 2.87
C TRP A 145 0.96 24.56 2.45
N VAL A 146 0.92 23.25 2.21
CA VAL A 146 -0.31 22.51 1.96
C VAL A 146 -0.46 21.40 3.00
N LEU A 147 -1.53 21.44 3.78
CA LEU A 147 -1.90 20.40 4.73
C LEU A 147 -2.81 19.38 4.06
N MET A 148 -2.50 18.11 4.20
CA MET A 148 -3.13 17.02 3.48
C MET A 148 -3.61 15.93 4.44
N PRO A 149 -4.77 16.09 5.09
CA PRO A 149 -5.39 15.03 5.85
C PRO A 149 -6.00 13.97 4.92
N SER A 150 -5.90 12.70 5.34
CA SER A 150 -6.54 11.59 4.64
C SER A 150 -6.90 10.44 5.56
N VAL A 151 -7.86 9.65 5.11
CA VAL A 151 -8.33 8.45 5.79
C VAL A 151 -8.39 7.31 4.78
N LEU A 152 -7.92 6.14 5.20
CA LEU A 152 -8.01 4.89 4.45
C LEU A 152 -8.72 3.86 5.33
N ALA A 153 -9.87 3.38 4.86
CA ALA A 153 -10.62 2.30 5.48
C ALA A 153 -10.48 1.02 4.65
N GLY A 154 -10.33 -0.11 5.34
CA GLY A 154 -10.24 -1.44 4.75
C GLY A 154 -11.24 -2.39 5.39
N ALA A 155 -12.00 -3.12 4.58
CA ALA A 155 -13.02 -4.05 5.04
C ALA A 155 -12.89 -5.41 4.36
N ILE A 156 -12.99 -6.48 5.13
CA ILE A 156 -13.11 -7.86 4.66
C ILE A 156 -14.38 -8.43 5.29
N ILE A 157 -15.26 -9.02 4.48
CA ILE A 157 -16.55 -9.54 4.97
C ILE A 157 -16.31 -10.64 6.02
N GLY A 158 -16.66 -10.35 7.28
CA GLY A 158 -16.50 -11.28 8.40
C GLY A 158 -15.24 -11.04 9.24
N LEU A 159 -14.48 -9.98 8.99
CA LEU A 159 -13.39 -9.51 9.84
C LEU A 159 -13.65 -8.06 10.28
N PRO A 160 -13.09 -7.61 11.43
CA PRO A 160 -13.14 -6.21 11.83
C PRO A 160 -12.56 -5.29 10.76
N MET A 161 -13.19 -4.13 10.59
CA MET A 161 -12.71 -3.09 9.68
C MET A 161 -11.40 -2.48 10.22
N THR A 162 -10.48 -2.17 9.31
CA THR A 162 -9.26 -1.41 9.60
C THR A 162 -9.42 0.03 9.17
N CYS A 163 -8.87 0.97 9.93
CA CYS A 163 -8.91 2.38 9.61
C CYS A 163 -7.54 3.01 9.90
N ASP A 164 -7.06 3.76 8.92
CA ASP A 164 -5.75 4.40 8.89
C ASP A 164 -5.98 5.89 8.65
N ILE A 165 -5.51 6.73 9.56
CA ILE A 165 -5.58 8.19 9.46
C ILE A 165 -4.19 8.70 9.15
N THR A 166 -4.05 9.55 8.15
CA THR A 166 -2.79 10.18 7.79
C THR A 166 -2.96 11.69 7.79
N VAL A 167 -1.99 12.39 8.36
CA VAL A 167 -1.87 13.83 8.23
C VAL A 167 -0.48 14.11 7.72
N GLN A 168 -0.39 14.67 6.52
CA GLN A 168 0.89 15.05 5.93
C GLN A 168 0.87 16.51 5.49
N VAL A 169 2.04 17.10 5.39
CA VAL A 169 2.25 18.48 4.98
C VAL A 169 3.21 18.48 3.80
N LEU A 170 2.86 19.22 2.76
CA LEU A 170 3.74 19.55 1.65
C LEU A 170 4.29 20.96 1.86
N TYR A 171 5.61 21.06 1.98
CA TYR A 171 6.34 22.31 2.09
C TYR A 171 7.09 22.63 0.80
N LYS A 172 6.86 23.83 0.27
CA LYS A 172 7.45 24.40 -0.96
C LYS A 172 7.38 23.47 -2.17
N GLY A 173 6.36 22.63 -2.24
CA GLY A 173 6.21 21.65 -3.32
C GLY A 173 7.29 20.55 -3.35
N GLN A 174 8.19 20.50 -2.36
CA GLN A 174 9.40 19.66 -2.38
C GLN A 174 9.47 18.67 -1.21
N PHE A 175 9.03 19.07 -0.02
CA PHE A 175 9.18 18.26 1.18
C PHE A 175 7.82 17.78 1.68
N TYR A 176 7.66 16.48 1.80
CA TYR A 176 6.55 15.87 2.52
C TYR A 176 7.02 15.45 3.89
N PHE A 177 6.19 15.70 4.88
CA PHE A 177 6.35 15.05 6.16
C PHE A 177 5.00 14.90 6.82
N GLY A 178 4.85 13.87 7.63
CA GLY A 178 3.55 13.57 8.19
C GLY A 178 3.62 12.48 9.22
N ALA A 179 2.44 12.23 9.77
CA ALA A 179 2.18 11.14 10.68
C ALA A 179 1.05 10.28 10.13
N HIS A 180 1.15 8.98 10.43
CA HIS A 180 0.17 7.97 10.11
C HIS A 180 -0.24 7.27 11.40
N TYR A 181 -1.52 7.00 11.56
CA TYR A 181 -2.06 6.29 12.70
C TYR A 181 -3.04 5.23 12.23
N ARG A 182 -2.69 3.96 12.42
CA ARG A 182 -3.61 2.84 12.29
C ARG A 182 -4.28 2.56 13.62
N ILE A 183 -5.60 2.69 13.62
CA ILE A 183 -6.41 2.50 14.81
C ILE A 183 -6.18 1.09 15.35
N GLY A 184 -5.68 1.02 16.59
CA GLY A 184 -5.44 -0.24 17.28
C GLY A 184 -4.29 -1.08 16.73
N ASP A 185 -3.31 -0.48 16.03
CA ASP A 185 -2.14 -1.23 15.54
C ASP A 185 -0.83 -0.46 15.72
N ALA A 186 -0.67 0.65 15.01
CA ALA A 186 0.61 1.34 14.90
C ALA A 186 0.46 2.83 14.66
N PHE A 187 1.46 3.57 15.11
CA PHE A 187 1.68 4.97 14.77
C PHE A 187 2.98 5.09 13.99
N GLY A 188 3.04 5.94 12.98
CA GLY A 188 4.25 6.17 12.20
C GLY A 188 4.44 7.64 11.88
N ILE A 189 5.69 8.02 11.62
CA ILE A 189 6.05 9.31 11.07
C ILE A 189 6.90 9.09 9.82
N PHE A 190 6.80 10.00 8.87
CA PHE A 190 7.59 9.91 7.65
C PHE A 190 8.02 11.27 7.14
N PHE A 191 9.08 11.25 6.36
CA PHE A 191 9.64 12.39 5.64
C PHE A 191 10.01 11.94 4.22
N VAL A 192 9.62 12.71 3.20
CA VAL A 192 9.98 12.47 1.81
C VAL A 192 10.44 13.78 1.18
N MET A 193 11.58 13.75 0.50
CA MET A 193 12.12 14.88 -0.24
C MET A 193 12.10 14.58 -1.73
N LYS A 194 11.58 15.52 -2.52
CA LYS A 194 11.71 15.54 -3.97
C LYS A 194 13.07 16.14 -4.35
N LEU A 195 13.91 15.35 -5.00
CA LEU A 195 15.24 15.79 -5.46
C LEU A 195 15.17 16.44 -6.85
N LYS A 196 14.49 15.76 -7.78
CA LYS A 196 14.20 16.22 -9.16
C LYS A 196 12.74 15.90 -9.47
N HIS A 197 12.21 16.44 -10.57
CA HIS A 197 10.82 16.24 -10.97
C HIS A 197 10.35 14.77 -10.94
N ASP A 198 11.26 13.81 -11.13
CA ASP A 198 10.94 12.37 -11.19
C ASP A 198 11.55 11.52 -10.07
N ILE A 199 12.34 12.12 -9.16
CA ILE A 199 13.05 11.36 -8.11
C ILE A 199 12.70 11.90 -6.73
N SER A 200 12.20 11.02 -5.87
CA SER A 200 11.93 11.29 -4.47
C SER A 200 12.65 10.27 -3.59
N VAL A 201 13.13 10.72 -2.43
CA VAL A 201 13.72 9.86 -1.40
C VAL A 201 12.98 10.11 -0.12
N GLY A 202 12.62 9.04 0.59
CA GLY A 202 11.88 9.15 1.84
C GLY A 202 12.34 8.15 2.87
N TYR A 203 12.00 8.47 4.12
CA TYR A 203 12.27 7.66 5.29
C TYR A 203 11.04 7.66 6.19
N ALA A 204 10.72 6.52 6.80
CA ALA A 204 9.56 6.37 7.69
C ALA A 204 9.94 5.55 8.92
N PHE A 205 9.43 5.96 10.09
CA PHE A 205 9.55 5.23 11.34
C PHE A 205 8.17 4.79 11.82
N TYR A 206 8.06 3.57 12.30
CA TYR A 206 6.81 3.01 12.82
C TYR A 206 6.97 2.50 14.25
N PHE A 207 5.99 2.80 15.08
CA PHE A 207 5.84 2.40 16.47
C PHE A 207 4.59 1.52 16.59
N LEU A 208 4.78 0.27 17.01
CA LEU A 208 3.69 -0.67 17.24
C LEU A 208 3.04 -0.37 18.60
N LEU A 209 1.72 -0.21 18.64
CA LEU A 209 0.95 0.10 19.85
C LEU A 209 0.38 -1.15 20.53
N ASN A 210 0.36 -2.28 19.81
CA ASN A 210 -0.19 -3.54 20.32
C ASN A 210 0.80 -4.35 21.17
N LYS A 211 0.26 -5.09 22.16
CA LYS A 211 1.00 -5.96 23.11
C LYS A 211 1.80 -7.13 22.49
N LEU A 212 1.74 -7.34 21.17
CA LEU A 212 2.69 -8.22 20.46
C LEU A 212 4.07 -7.56 20.21
N SER A 213 4.26 -6.32 20.69
CA SER A 213 5.49 -5.54 20.68
C SER A 213 6.73 -6.22 21.28
N ARG A 214 6.61 -7.32 22.03
CA ARG A 214 7.77 -7.94 22.70
C ARG A 214 8.72 -8.71 21.78
N ILE A 215 8.45 -8.81 20.47
CA ILE A 215 9.30 -9.56 19.51
C ILE A 215 9.73 -8.72 18.28
N ASN A 216 9.23 -7.49 18.09
CA ASN A 216 9.63 -6.68 16.93
C ASN A 216 9.80 -5.21 17.28
N THR A 217 10.94 -4.89 17.90
CA THR A 217 11.38 -3.52 18.16
C THR A 217 12.00 -2.92 16.90
N GLY A 218 11.22 -2.08 16.20
CA GLY A 218 11.74 -1.14 15.20
C GLY A 218 12.07 -1.76 13.85
N THR A 219 11.19 -1.55 12.88
CA THR A 219 11.56 -1.66 11.45
C THR A 219 11.91 -0.27 10.95
N HIS A 220 13.14 -0.15 10.46
CA HIS A 220 13.74 1.03 9.85
C HIS A 220 13.57 1.04 8.34
#